data_AF-A0A060VYT8-F1
#
_entry.id   AF-A0A060VYT8-F1
#
_cell.length_a   1.000
_cell.length_b   1.000
_cell.length_c   1.000
_cell.angle_alpha   90.00
_cell.angle_beta   90.00
_cell.angle_gamma   90.00
#
_symmetry.space_group_name_H-M   'P 1'
#
loop_
_entity.id
_entity.type
_entity.pdbx_description
1 polymer ?
#
loop_
_entity_poly.entity_id
_entity_poly.type
_entity_poly.pdbx_seq_one_letter_code
_entity_poly.pdbx_strand_id
1 'polypeptide(L)'
;MFRDSSDGIKYTTSVTGFINKCIEEVVPTVAVRTYPNQKPWITGNIRTELKGRTAAFKVWDSNPEAYPKSCYALRQTIKQAKRQYRAKIESYYTGNDVCFMWQGLQTITLQREAEPQAAQ
;
A
#
# COMPACT_ATOMS: atom_id res chain seq x y z
N MET A 1 52.79 -18.18 -1.18
CA MET A 1 52.83 -16.73 -0.88
C MET A 1 51.48 -16.14 -1.27
N PHE A 2 50.61 -15.83 -0.32
CA PHE A 2 49.38 -15.09 -0.57
C PHE A 2 49.78 -13.61 -0.72
N ARG A 3 49.70 -13.08 -1.94
CA ARG A 3 49.87 -11.65 -2.16
C ARG A 3 48.75 -10.91 -1.42
N ASP A 4 49.18 -9.85 -0.75
CA ASP A 4 48.39 -8.99 0.11
C ASP A 4 47.03 -8.64 -0.51
N SER A 5 45.95 -9.18 0.05
CA SER A 5 44.57 -8.92 -0.40
C SER A 5 44.04 -7.55 0.08
N SER A 6 44.88 -6.75 0.75
CA SER A 6 44.54 -5.44 1.29
C SER A 6 44.11 -4.44 0.20
N ASP A 7 44.77 -4.44 -0.96
CA ASP A 7 44.47 -3.47 -2.03
C ASP A 7 43.14 -3.75 -2.74
N GLY A 8 42.73 -5.02 -2.84
CA GLY A 8 41.42 -5.40 -3.38
C GLY A 8 40.27 -4.93 -2.48
N ILE A 9 40.44 -5.01 -1.16
CA ILE A 9 39.46 -4.53 -0.17
C ILE A 9 39.38 -3.00 -0.18
N LYS A 10 40.51 -2.29 -0.31
CA LYS A 10 40.53 -0.82 -0.43
C LYS A 10 39.87 -0.33 -1.72
N TYR A 11 40.07 -1.03 -2.84
CA TYR A 11 39.43 -0.67 -4.11
C TYR A 11 37.92 -0.88 -4.06
N THR A 12 37.44 -2.02 -3.54
CA THR A 12 35.99 -2.28 -3.42
C THR A 12 35.31 -1.28 -2.49
N THR A 13 35.91 -0.97 -1.35
CA THR A 13 35.37 0.05 -0.42
C THR A 13 35.28 1.44 -1.07
N SER A 14 36.30 1.85 -1.84
CA SER A 14 36.28 3.12 -2.57
C SER A 14 35.20 3.16 -3.66
N VAL A 15 35.05 2.09 -4.44
CA VAL A 15 34.04 2.02 -5.51
C VAL A 15 32.63 1.98 -4.93
N THR A 16 32.39 1.17 -3.90
CA THR A 16 31.10 1.14 -3.19
C THR A 16 30.78 2.50 -2.55
N GLY A 17 31.78 3.17 -1.97
CA GLY A 17 31.61 4.53 -1.43
C GLY A 17 31.22 5.55 -2.49
N PHE A 18 31.84 5.50 -3.67
CA PHE A 18 31.49 6.39 -4.79
C PHE A 18 30.06 6.13 -5.30
N ILE A 19 29.66 4.87 -5.45
CA ILE A 19 28.30 4.50 -5.86
C ILE A 19 27.27 5.03 -4.87
N ASN A 20 27.50 4.84 -3.56
CA ASN A 20 26.59 5.32 -2.53
C ASN A 20 26.46 6.85 -2.54
N LYS A 21 27.58 7.56 -2.69
CA LYS A 21 27.59 9.01 -2.86
C LYS A 21 26.75 9.45 -4.06
N CYS A 22 26.91 8.80 -5.21
CA CYS A 22 26.09 9.09 -6.40
C CYS A 22 24.60 8.81 -6.15
N ILE A 23 24.26 7.75 -5.42
CA ILE A 23 22.86 7.45 -5.06
C ILE A 23 22.29 8.57 -4.18
N GLU A 24 23.03 9.01 -3.16
CA GLU A 24 22.59 10.09 -2.25
C GLU A 24 22.46 11.44 -2.95
N GLU A 25 23.34 11.75 -3.90
CA GLU A 25 23.32 13.00 -4.67
C GLU A 25 22.23 13.00 -5.76
N VAL A 26 21.98 11.86 -6.43
CA VAL A 26 21.10 11.78 -7.60
C VAL A 26 19.68 11.35 -7.26
N VAL A 27 19.50 10.49 -6.24
CA VAL A 27 18.18 9.97 -5.87
C VAL A 27 17.55 10.86 -4.79
N PRO A 28 16.47 11.61 -5.10
CA PRO A 28 15.86 12.49 -4.12
C PRO A 28 15.21 11.69 -3.00
N THR A 29 15.53 12.02 -1.75
CA THR A 29 14.82 11.51 -0.58
C THR A 29 13.51 12.27 -0.42
N VAL A 30 12.38 11.58 -0.65
CA VAL A 30 11.03 12.16 -0.50
C VAL A 30 10.36 11.66 0.77
N ALA A 31 9.93 12.60 1.61
CA ALA A 31 9.09 12.30 2.77
C ALA A 31 7.65 12.03 2.33
N VAL A 32 7.17 10.80 2.52
CA VAL A 32 5.79 10.41 2.20
C VAL A 32 4.93 10.54 3.45
N ARG A 33 3.95 11.46 3.41
CA ARG A 33 2.95 11.59 4.47
C ARG A 33 1.72 10.74 4.14
N THR A 34 1.45 9.74 4.97
CA THR A 34 0.24 8.91 4.88
C THR A 34 -0.86 9.50 5.76
N TYR A 35 -2.00 9.84 5.14
CA TYR A 35 -3.18 10.33 5.85
C TYR A 35 -4.12 9.19 6.21
N PRO A 36 -4.88 9.31 7.32
CA PRO A 36 -5.95 8.38 7.66
C PRO A 36 -7.20 8.53 6.76
N ASN A 37 -7.08 9.15 5.58
CA ASN A 37 -8.13 9.18 4.57
C ASN A 37 -8.08 7.90 3.70
N GLN A 38 -8.07 6.74 4.35
CA GLN A 38 -8.16 5.49 3.63
C GLN A 38 -9.57 5.34 3.11
N LYS A 39 -9.70 5.07 1.81
CA LYS A 39 -11.00 4.81 1.22
C LYS A 39 -11.65 3.63 1.97
N PRO A 40 -12.95 3.70 2.32
CA PRO A 40 -13.60 2.70 3.17
C PRO A 40 -13.67 1.30 2.55
N TRP A 41 -13.47 1.19 1.23
CA TRP A 41 -13.37 -0.08 0.52
C TRP A 41 -11.94 -0.68 0.52
N ILE A 42 -10.93 -0.03 1.11
CA ILE A 42 -9.58 -0.59 1.25
C ILE A 42 -9.58 -1.60 2.39
N THR A 43 -9.84 -2.87 2.05
CA THR A 43 -9.87 -3.98 2.99
C THR A 43 -8.48 -4.61 3.17
N GLY A 44 -8.34 -5.48 4.19
CA GLY A 44 -7.12 -6.26 4.44
C GLY A 44 -6.66 -7.06 3.21
N ASN A 45 -7.61 -7.65 2.47
CA ASN A 45 -7.33 -8.43 1.26
C ASN A 45 -6.64 -7.58 0.18
N ILE A 46 -7.08 -6.33 -0.02
CA ILE A 46 -6.43 -5.42 -0.99
C ILE A 46 -4.99 -5.12 -0.56
N ARG A 47 -4.74 -4.95 0.75
CA ARG A 47 -3.38 -4.75 1.26
C ARG A 47 -2.50 -5.97 1.04
N THR A 48 -3.05 -7.17 1.20
CA THR A 48 -2.37 -8.44 0.91
C THR A 48 -2.02 -8.54 -0.58
N GLU A 49 -2.97 -8.24 -1.47
CA GLU A 49 -2.74 -8.21 -2.93
C GLU A 49 -1.70 -7.16 -3.34
N LEU A 50 -1.71 -5.98 -2.72
CA LEU A 50 -0.68 -4.96 -2.93
C LEU A 50 0.71 -5.46 -2.55
N LYS A 51 0.84 -6.10 -1.38
CA LYS A 51 2.09 -6.73 -0.94
C LYS A 51 2.52 -7.84 -1.90
N GLY A 52 1.59 -8.67 -2.34
CA GLY A 52 1.83 -9.75 -3.31
C GLY A 52 2.35 -9.21 -4.66
N ARG A 53 1.76 -8.12 -5.16
CA ARG A 53 2.24 -7.43 -6.36
C ARG A 53 3.65 -6.87 -6.19
N THR A 54 3.94 -6.22 -5.06
CA THR A 54 5.29 -5.72 -4.76
C THR A 54 6.30 -6.86 -4.68
N ALA A 55 5.94 -8.00 -4.09
CA ALA A 55 6.79 -9.18 -4.06
C ALA A 55 7.04 -9.75 -5.47
N ALA A 56 5.99 -9.84 -6.30
CA ALA A 56 6.12 -10.31 -7.68
C ALA A 56 6.98 -9.38 -8.54
N PHE A 57 6.93 -8.07 -8.31
CA PHE A 57 7.81 -7.10 -8.97
C PHE A 57 9.29 -7.31 -8.59
N LYS A 58 9.58 -7.59 -7.31
CA LYS A 58 10.94 -7.83 -6.84
C LYS A 58 11.58 -9.09 -7.43
N VAL A 59 10.78 -10.07 -7.85
CA VAL A 59 11.24 -11.35 -8.43
C VAL A 59 10.91 -11.40 -9.93
N TRP A 60 10.74 -10.23 -10.57
CA TRP A 60 10.36 -10.13 -11.98
C TRP A 60 11.32 -10.86 -12.92
N ASP A 61 12.62 -10.76 -12.67
CA ASP A 61 13.65 -11.37 -13.53
C ASP A 61 13.60 -12.91 -13.51
N SER A 62 13.22 -13.51 -12.38
CA SER A 62 13.11 -14.97 -12.25
C SER A 62 11.71 -15.51 -12.58
N ASN A 63 10.68 -14.67 -12.47
CA ASN A 63 9.29 -15.06 -12.74
C ASN A 63 8.49 -13.90 -13.36
N PRO A 64 8.67 -13.63 -14.66
CA PRO A 64 8.03 -12.50 -15.33
C PRO A 64 6.51 -12.66 -15.45
N GLU A 65 5.96 -13.88 -15.33
CA GLU A 65 4.51 -14.08 -15.37
C GLU A 65 3.80 -13.73 -14.06
N ALA A 66 4.50 -13.75 -12.93
CA ALA A 66 3.88 -13.54 -11.61
C ALA A 66 3.32 -12.12 -11.45
N TYR A 67 4.00 -11.11 -11.99
CA TYR A 67 3.59 -9.73 -11.81
C TYR A 67 2.32 -9.36 -12.58
N PRO A 68 2.10 -9.67 -13.89
CA PRO A 68 0.83 -9.40 -14.55
C PRO A 68 -0.33 -10.16 -13.89
N LYS A 69 -0.09 -11.40 -13.42
CA LYS A 69 -1.08 -12.19 -12.66
C LYS A 69 -1.47 -11.47 -11.37
N SER A 70 -0.50 -11.04 -10.56
CA SER A 70 -0.77 -10.26 -9.33
C SER A 70 -1.46 -8.91 -9.62
N CYS A 71 -1.10 -8.23 -10.71
CA CYS A 71 -1.77 -7.00 -11.14
C CYS A 71 -3.22 -7.23 -11.53
N TYR A 72 -3.52 -8.36 -12.18
CA TYR A 72 -4.88 -8.75 -12.52
C TYR A 72 -5.69 -9.09 -11.25
N ALA A 73 -5.14 -9.94 -10.37
CA ALA A 73 -5.76 -10.31 -9.10
C ALA A 73 -6.12 -9.06 -8.26
N LEU A 74 -5.15 -8.16 -8.05
CA LEU A 74 -5.37 -6.89 -7.37
C LEU A 74 -6.51 -6.08 -7.99
N ARG A 75 -6.57 -5.99 -9.32
CA ARG A 75 -7.66 -5.27 -10.03
C ARG A 75 -9.03 -5.91 -9.76
N GLN A 76 -9.12 -7.24 -9.74
CA GLN A 76 -10.37 -7.93 -9.43
C GLN A 76 -10.80 -7.72 -7.98
N THR A 77 -9.88 -7.85 -7.04
CA THR A 77 -10.15 -7.63 -5.60
C THR A 77 -10.62 -6.19 -5.34
N ILE A 78 -10.02 -5.19 -5.99
CA ILE A 78 -10.48 -3.79 -5.92
C ILE A 78 -11.89 -3.63 -6.51
N LYS A 79 -12.16 -4.22 -7.67
CA LYS A 79 -13.50 -4.17 -8.29
C LYS A 79 -14.56 -4.78 -7.38
N GLN A 80 -14.26 -5.93 -6.78
CA GLN A 80 -15.18 -6.62 -5.87
C GLN A 80 -15.42 -5.80 -4.59
N ALA A 81 -14.36 -5.29 -3.96
CA ALA A 81 -14.49 -4.48 -2.75
C ALA A 81 -15.31 -3.21 -2.98
N LYS A 82 -15.11 -2.53 -4.12
CA LYS A 82 -15.93 -1.37 -4.51
C LYS A 82 -17.39 -1.75 -4.71
N ARG A 83 -17.69 -2.90 -5.33
CA ARG A 83 -19.06 -3.40 -5.51
C ARG A 83 -19.72 -3.72 -4.16
N GLN A 84 -19.01 -4.39 -3.26
CA GLN A 84 -19.51 -4.69 -1.92
C GLN A 84 -19.79 -3.41 -1.13
N TYR A 85 -18.88 -2.44 -1.17
CA TYR A 85 -19.10 -1.14 -0.54
C TYR A 85 -20.31 -0.41 -1.15
N ARG A 86 -20.44 -0.39 -2.48
CA ARG A 86 -21.59 0.18 -3.15
C ARG A 86 -22.90 -0.49 -2.70
N ALA A 87 -22.96 -1.81 -2.70
CA ALA A 87 -24.15 -2.56 -2.26
C ALA A 87 -24.50 -2.27 -0.79
N LYS A 88 -23.48 -2.16 0.09
CA LYS A 88 -23.67 -1.74 1.48
C LYS A 88 -24.29 -0.34 1.55
N ILE A 89 -23.78 0.62 0.79
CA ILE A 89 -24.32 1.98 0.77
C ILE A 89 -25.75 2.00 0.25
N GLU A 90 -26.02 1.33 -0.88
CA GLU A 90 -27.36 1.24 -1.47
C GLU A 90 -28.37 0.58 -0.52
N SER A 91 -27.94 -0.38 0.31
CA SER A 91 -28.81 -1.05 1.30
C SER A 91 -29.43 -0.10 2.33
N TYR A 92 -28.78 1.03 2.64
CA TYR A 92 -29.32 2.03 3.56
C TYR A 92 -30.54 2.79 3.00
N TYR A 93 -30.73 2.76 1.67
CA TYR A 93 -31.74 3.56 0.97
C TYR A 93 -32.89 2.74 0.36
N THR A 94 -32.90 1.43 0.59
CA THR A 94 -33.94 0.54 0.04
C THR A 94 -35.23 0.55 0.87
N GLY A 95 -35.17 1.00 2.12
CA GLY A 95 -36.31 1.07 3.05
C GLY A 95 -36.84 2.49 3.25
N ASN A 96 -37.95 2.60 3.98
CA ASN A 96 -38.56 3.88 4.37
C ASN A 96 -38.07 4.38 5.75
N ASP A 97 -36.99 3.82 6.30
CA ASP A 97 -36.44 4.20 7.60
C ASP A 97 -35.43 5.34 7.47
N VAL A 98 -35.83 6.53 7.95
CA VAL A 98 -35.04 7.76 7.89
C VAL A 98 -33.78 7.66 8.76
N CYS A 99 -33.82 6.94 9.89
CA CYS A 99 -32.64 6.73 10.74
C CYS A 99 -31.59 5.90 10.01
N PHE A 100 -32.03 4.87 9.27
CA PHE A 100 -31.15 4.01 8.50
C PHE A 100 -30.52 4.76 7.31
N MET A 101 -31.28 5.62 6.64
CA MET A 101 -30.75 6.52 5.61
C MET A 101 -29.69 7.48 6.18
N TRP A 102 -29.91 8.03 7.38
CA TRP A 102 -28.96 8.93 8.03
C TRP A 102 -27.63 8.24 8.37
N GLN A 103 -27.67 6.97 8.81
CA GLN A 103 -26.47 6.16 9.01
C GLN A 103 -25.69 5.95 7.69
N GLY A 104 -26.40 5.78 6.58
CA GLY A 104 -25.81 5.73 5.23
C GLY A 104 -25.05 7.02 4.88
N LEU A 105 -25.63 8.18 5.17
CA LEU A 105 -24.99 9.49 4.95
C LEU A 105 -23.75 9.67 5.84
N GLN A 106 -23.84 9.35 7.13
CA GLN A 106 -22.70 9.39 8.06
C GLN A 106 -21.55 8.48 7.61
N THR A 107 -21.87 7.30 7.09
CA THR A 107 -20.87 6.35 6.58
C THR A 107 -20.10 6.92 5.38
N ILE A 108 -20.78 7.66 4.50
CA ILE A 108 -20.15 8.30 3.33
C ILE A 108 -19.29 9.50 3.75
N THR A 109 -19.79 10.32 4.67
CA THR A 109 -19.08 11.52 5.13
C THR A 109 -17.95 11.21 6.10
N LEU A 110 -17.79 9.94 6.51
CA LEU A 110 -16.81 9.50 7.51
C LEU A 110 -16.92 10.30 8.81
N GLN A 111 -18.14 10.77 9.14
CA GLN A 111 -18.46 11.33 10.45
C GLN A 111 -18.43 10.17 11.44
N ARG A 112 -17.22 9.83 11.88
CA ARG A 112 -17.01 8.95 13.01
C ARG A 112 -17.66 9.63 14.21
N GLU A 113 -18.60 8.96 14.87
CA GLU A 113 -19.03 9.41 16.20
C GLU A 113 -17.75 9.63 17.00
N ALA A 114 -17.55 10.87 17.47
CA ALA A 114 -16.48 11.15 18.40
C ALA A 114 -16.80 10.35 19.65
N GLU A 115 -16.17 9.18 19.81
CA GLU A 115 -16.27 8.44 21.06
C GLU A 115 -15.82 9.40 22.17
N PRO A 116 -16.66 9.64 23.19
CA PRO A 116 -16.23 10.44 24.33
C PRO A 116 -15.03 9.70 24.94
N GLN A 117 -13.87 10.35 24.92
CA GLN A 117 -12.69 9.83 25.61
C GLN A 117 -13.06 9.70 27.08
N ALA A 118 -13.29 8.48 27.53
CA ALA A 118 -13.41 8.17 28.93
C ALA A 118 -12.09 8.58 29.59
N ALA A 119 -12.17 9.63 30.41
CA ALA A 119 -11.06 10.08 31.24
C ALA A 119 -10.61 8.93 32.14
N GLN A 120 -9.31 8.63 32.09
CA GLN A 120 -8.58 7.89 33.11
C GLN A 120 -7.41 8.76 33.56
#